data_AF-A0A925DQ39-F1
#
_entry.id   AF-A0A925DQ39-F1
#
_cell.length_a   1.000
_cell.length_b   1.000
_cell.length_c   1.000
_cell.angle_alpha   90.00
_cell.angle_beta   90.00
_cell.angle_gamma   90.00
#
_symmetry.space_group_name_H-M   'P 1'
#
loop_
_entity.id
_entity.type
_entity.pdbx_description
1 polymer ?
#
loop_
_entity_poly.entity_id
_entity_poly.type
_entity_poly.pdbx_seq_one_letter_code
_entity_poly.pdbx_strand_id
1 'polypeptide(L)'
;MNRFSFFTLILISLILLTGCKPSSKSAAQYNDRIIGHQIKVVEIQQELNKSINAGKAEEMKTVLDKFNMKVKSEKDSIAAISEFDGKDDFKKNTLQYLGELTLLGENEYRSLVKIHEIPDSSLTREDEKKAQDLLTTIKNKTNNALKLLEEEQMKFAKDYNFQVEK
;
A
#
# COMPACT_ATOMS: atom_id res chain seq x y z
N MET A 1 49.49 27.57 -36.67
CA MET A 1 49.04 27.24 -35.29
C MET A 1 47.66 27.82 -35.11
N ASN A 2 46.63 26.99 -34.92
CA ASN A 2 45.34 27.33 -34.30
C ASN A 2 44.60 26.00 -34.01
N ARG A 3 45.12 25.21 -33.07
CA ARG A 3 44.54 23.93 -32.62
C ARG A 3 43.60 24.08 -31.42
N PHE A 4 43.28 25.31 -31.03
CA PHE A 4 42.54 25.63 -29.79
C PHE A 4 41.02 25.77 -29.97
N SER A 5 40.48 25.58 -31.18
CA SER A 5 39.09 25.92 -31.49
C SER A 5 38.08 24.76 -31.45
N PHE A 6 38.53 23.50 -31.32
CA PHE A 6 37.62 22.32 -31.36
C PHE A 6 37.21 21.80 -29.98
N PHE A 7 38.02 22.03 -28.93
CA PHE A 7 37.74 21.54 -27.58
C PHE A 7 36.65 22.34 -26.84
N THR A 8 36.46 23.61 -27.19
CA THR A 8 35.46 24.49 -26.55
C THR A 8 34.02 24.17 -26.96
N LEU A 9 33.82 23.53 -28.12
CA LEU A 9 32.49 23.20 -28.64
C LEU A 9 31.91 21.91 -28.04
N ILE A 10 32.76 21.00 -27.54
CA ILE A 10 32.33 19.76 -26.89
C ILE A 10 31.83 20.02 -25.45
N LEU A 11 32.42 20.98 -24.74
CA LEU A 11 32.09 21.26 -23.34
C LEU A 11 30.71 21.89 -23.12
N ILE A 12 30.14 22.56 -24.14
CA ILE A 12 28.82 23.22 -24.06
C ILE A 12 27.66 22.24 -24.31
N SER A 13 27.92 21.11 -25.00
CA SER A 13 26.90 20.09 -25.28
C SER A 13 26.49 19.24 -24.06
N LEU A 14 27.27 19.27 -22.97
CA LEU A 14 26.99 18.54 -21.72
C LEU A 14 26.07 19.29 -20.74
N ILE A 15 25.79 20.57 -20.97
CA ILE A 15 25.00 21.41 -20.04
C ILE A 15 23.49 21.37 -20.38
N LEU A 16 23.10 20.78 -21.52
CA LEU A 16 21.68 20.64 -21.92
C LEU A 16 20.99 19.39 -21.35
N LEU A 17 21.66 18.61 -20.49
CA LEU A 17 21.06 17.53 -19.71
C LEU A 17 20.45 18.01 -18.37
N THR A 18 20.17 19.31 -18.21
CA THR A 18 19.35 19.79 -17.09
C THR A 18 17.93 19.28 -17.29
N GLY A 19 17.67 18.12 -16.67
CA GLY A 19 16.45 17.33 -16.82
C GLY A 19 15.19 18.18 -16.69
N CYS A 20 14.33 18.08 -17.70
CA CYS A 20 12.93 18.47 -17.55
C CYS A 20 12.37 17.66 -16.38
N LYS A 21 12.11 18.32 -15.24
CA LYS A 21 11.36 17.69 -14.16
C LYS A 21 10.04 17.15 -14.74
N PRO A 22 9.61 15.94 -14.34
CA PRO A 22 8.31 15.44 -14.72
C PRO A 22 7.21 16.45 -14.40
N SER A 23 6.22 16.54 -15.28
CA SER A 23 5.10 17.46 -15.08
C SER A 23 4.25 17.06 -13.85
N SER A 24 3.61 18.05 -13.22
CA SER A 24 2.59 17.82 -12.18
C SER A 24 1.52 16.81 -12.63
N LYS A 25 1.09 16.89 -13.90
CA LYS A 25 0.14 15.93 -14.50
C LYS A 25 0.67 14.49 -14.51
N SER A 26 1.92 14.26 -14.91
CA SER A 26 2.51 12.93 -14.90
C SER A 26 2.71 12.38 -13.48
N ALA A 27 2.98 13.24 -12.50
CA ALA A 27 3.09 12.85 -11.10
C ALA A 27 1.72 12.47 -10.52
N ALA A 28 0.67 13.24 -10.81
CA ALA A 28 -0.70 12.88 -10.44
C ALA A 28 -1.10 11.52 -11.04
N GLN A 29 -0.84 11.29 -12.32
CA GLN A 29 -1.11 9.99 -12.96
C GLN A 29 -0.34 8.83 -12.31
N TYR A 30 0.91 9.06 -11.88
CA TYR A 30 1.68 8.07 -11.15
C TYR A 30 1.04 7.76 -9.78
N ASN A 31 0.63 8.80 -9.05
CA ASN A 31 -0.14 8.67 -7.82
C ASN A 31 -1.40 7.84 -8.01
N ASP A 32 -2.22 8.20 -9.00
CA ASP A 32 -3.53 7.58 -9.24
C ASP A 32 -3.41 6.11 -9.58
N ARG A 33 -2.34 5.71 -10.29
CA ARG A 33 -2.04 4.30 -10.54
C ARG A 33 -1.81 3.54 -9.24
N ILE A 34 -0.96 4.06 -8.35
CA ILE A 34 -0.66 3.42 -7.06
C ILE A 34 -1.91 3.38 -6.17
N ILE A 35 -2.61 4.50 -6.03
CA ILE A 35 -3.83 4.60 -5.22
C ILE A 35 -4.94 3.70 -5.77
N GLY A 36 -5.07 3.57 -7.08
CA GLY A 36 -6.02 2.65 -7.71
C GLY A 36 -5.79 1.19 -7.33
N HIS A 37 -4.55 0.77 -7.04
CA HIS A 37 -4.25 -0.55 -6.50
C HIS A 37 -4.61 -0.65 -5.01
N GLN A 38 -4.34 0.39 -4.21
CA GLN A 38 -4.72 0.46 -2.80
C GLN A 38 -6.24 0.38 -2.60
N ILE A 39 -7.02 1.12 -3.38
CA ILE A 39 -8.49 1.13 -3.29
C ILE A 39 -9.05 -0.29 -3.41
N LYS A 40 -8.55 -1.07 -4.36
CA LYS A 40 -8.99 -2.47 -4.56
C LYS A 40 -8.66 -3.37 -3.36
N VAL A 41 -7.62 -3.06 -2.59
CA VAL A 41 -7.29 -3.76 -1.35
C VAL A 41 -8.22 -3.33 -0.21
N VAL A 42 -8.53 -2.04 -0.13
CA VAL A 42 -9.48 -1.50 0.85
C VAL A 42 -10.88 -2.10 0.64
N GLU A 43 -11.34 -2.23 -0.60
CA GLU A 43 -12.63 -2.86 -0.94
C GLU A 43 -12.72 -4.30 -0.39
N ILE A 44 -11.73 -5.15 -0.65
CA ILE A 44 -11.74 -6.52 -0.13
C ILE A 44 -11.54 -6.58 1.40
N GLN A 45 -10.83 -5.61 1.99
CA GLN A 45 -10.71 -5.49 3.44
C GLN A 45 -12.07 -5.13 4.08
N GLN A 46 -12.86 -4.27 3.44
CA GLN A 46 -14.22 -3.94 3.88
C GLN A 46 -15.14 -5.17 3.80
N GLU A 47 -15.03 -5.99 2.75
CA GLU A 47 -15.73 -7.27 2.67
C GLU A 47 -15.33 -8.21 3.81
N LEU A 48 -14.04 -8.32 4.12
CA LEU A 48 -13.54 -9.13 5.23
C LEU A 48 -14.12 -8.65 6.56
N ASN A 49 -14.08 -7.34 6.83
CA ASN A 49 -14.67 -6.76 8.05
C ASN A 49 -16.18 -7.01 8.15
N LYS A 50 -16.92 -6.95 7.03
CA LYS A 50 -18.35 -7.31 7.00
C LYS A 50 -18.57 -8.78 7.36
N SER A 51 -17.76 -9.69 6.81
CA SER A 51 -17.87 -11.12 7.11
C SER A 51 -17.58 -11.43 8.59
N ILE A 52 -16.60 -10.73 9.19
CA ILE A 52 -16.28 -10.82 10.63
C ILE A 52 -17.48 -10.39 11.46
N ASN A 53 -18.08 -9.24 11.13
CA ASN A 53 -19.26 -8.74 11.85
C ASN A 53 -20.50 -9.64 11.69
N ALA A 54 -20.59 -10.41 10.62
CA ALA A 54 -21.65 -11.39 10.41
C ALA A 54 -21.48 -12.68 11.22
N GLY A 55 -20.27 -12.94 11.74
CA GLY A 55 -19.99 -14.07 12.63
C GLY A 55 -19.99 -15.45 11.97
N LYS A 56 -19.97 -15.55 10.63
CA LYS A 56 -20.01 -16.82 9.90
C LYS A 56 -18.61 -17.27 9.53
N ALA A 57 -18.03 -18.21 10.28
CA ALA A 57 -16.64 -18.65 10.14
C ALA A 57 -16.26 -19.08 8.70
N GLU A 58 -17.11 -19.84 8.01
CA GLU A 58 -16.81 -20.31 6.65
C GLU A 58 -16.80 -19.16 5.62
N GLU A 59 -17.69 -18.17 5.80
CA GLU A 59 -17.69 -16.96 4.98
C GLU A 59 -16.44 -16.13 5.26
N MET A 60 -16.08 -15.96 6.53
CA MET A 60 -14.86 -15.24 6.94
C MET A 60 -13.61 -15.87 6.35
N LYS A 61 -13.49 -17.21 6.40
CA LYS A 61 -12.36 -17.95 5.81
C LYS A 61 -12.26 -17.72 4.30
N THR A 62 -13.39 -17.83 3.60
CA THR A 62 -13.44 -17.60 2.15
C THR A 62 -13.02 -16.17 1.79
N VAL A 63 -13.50 -15.17 2.53
CA VAL A 63 -13.16 -13.77 2.27
C VAL A 63 -11.72 -13.46 2.69
N LEU A 64 -11.19 -14.10 3.74
CA LEU A 64 -9.79 -13.98 4.15
C LEU A 64 -8.83 -14.50 3.08
N ASP A 65 -9.14 -15.65 2.47
CA ASP A 65 -8.32 -16.19 1.37
C ASP A 65 -8.33 -15.23 0.16
N LYS A 66 -9.50 -14.68 -0.19
CA LYS A 66 -9.61 -13.64 -1.22
C LYS A 66 -8.82 -12.38 -0.87
N PHE A 67 -8.90 -11.91 0.37
CA PHE A 67 -8.12 -10.78 0.87
C PHE A 67 -6.61 -11.02 0.70
N ASN A 68 -6.10 -12.17 1.14
CA ASN A 68 -4.69 -12.51 1.04
C ASN A 68 -4.22 -12.58 -0.43
N MET A 69 -5.00 -13.22 -1.30
CA MET A 69 -4.72 -13.28 -2.74
C MET A 69 -4.70 -11.89 -3.37
N LYS A 70 -5.66 -11.04 -3.00
CA LYS A 70 -5.79 -9.68 -3.52
C LYS A 70 -4.63 -8.80 -3.08
N VAL A 71 -4.30 -8.77 -1.78
CA VAL A 71 -3.15 -8.03 -1.25
C VAL A 71 -1.87 -8.43 -1.99
N LYS A 72 -1.64 -9.74 -2.17
CA LYS A 72 -0.49 -10.24 -2.93
C LYS A 72 -0.50 -9.74 -4.38
N SER A 73 -1.61 -9.89 -5.09
CA SER A 73 -1.72 -9.49 -6.49
C SER A 73 -1.50 -7.99 -6.70
N GLU A 74 -2.06 -7.14 -5.83
CA GLU A 74 -1.90 -5.69 -5.92
C GLU A 74 -0.49 -5.26 -5.52
N LYS A 75 0.14 -5.94 -4.54
CA LYS A 75 1.55 -5.75 -4.18
C LYS A 75 2.48 -6.07 -5.35
N ASP A 76 2.26 -7.20 -6.03
CA ASP A 76 3.02 -7.58 -7.22
C ASP A 76 2.82 -6.55 -8.36
N SER A 77 1.60 -6.04 -8.52
CA SER A 77 1.28 -5.02 -9.53
C SER A 77 1.99 -3.68 -9.24
N ILE A 78 2.01 -3.22 -7.98
CA ILE A 78 2.72 -2.00 -7.57
C ILE A 78 4.23 -2.19 -7.70
N ALA A 79 4.76 -3.36 -7.36
CA ALA A 79 6.20 -3.64 -7.49
C ALA A 79 6.68 -3.52 -8.94
N ALA A 80 5.82 -3.86 -9.91
CA ALA A 80 6.09 -3.71 -11.34
C ALA A 80 6.00 -2.27 -11.86
N ILE A 81 5.52 -1.32 -11.05
CA ILE A 81 5.51 0.11 -11.42
C ILE A 81 6.95 0.64 -11.36
N SER A 82 7.43 1.18 -12.48
CA SER A 82 8.73 1.84 -12.57
C SER A 82 8.84 3.01 -11.61
N GLU A 83 10.06 3.33 -11.20
CA GLU A 83 10.35 4.52 -10.39
C GLU A 83 9.89 5.80 -11.11
N PHE A 84 9.53 6.82 -10.34
CA PHE A 84 9.12 8.12 -10.88
C PHE A 84 10.23 9.13 -10.62
N ASP A 85 10.78 9.74 -11.68
CA ASP A 85 11.87 10.73 -11.53
C ASP A 85 13.12 10.18 -10.81
N GLY A 86 13.38 8.87 -10.95
CA GLY A 86 14.44 8.17 -10.21
C GLY A 86 14.19 8.06 -8.69
N LYS A 87 12.96 8.35 -8.24
CA LYS A 87 12.50 8.19 -6.85
C LYS A 87 11.48 7.06 -6.76
N ASP A 88 11.52 6.34 -5.65
CA ASP A 88 10.60 5.24 -5.37
C ASP A 88 10.02 5.24 -3.95
N ASP A 89 10.24 6.30 -3.18
CA ASP A 89 9.80 6.41 -1.77
C ASP A 89 8.30 6.15 -1.61
N PHE A 90 7.47 6.77 -2.44
CA PHE A 90 6.02 6.57 -2.39
C PHE A 90 5.64 5.11 -2.69
N LYS A 91 6.24 4.51 -3.74
CA LYS A 91 6.05 3.10 -4.09
C LYS A 91 6.48 2.18 -2.94
N LYS A 92 7.65 2.42 -2.34
CA LYS A 92 8.18 1.63 -1.22
C LYS A 92 7.26 1.68 -0.01
N ASN A 93 6.76 2.87 0.35
CA ASN A 93 5.82 3.02 1.46
C ASN A 93 4.48 2.32 1.18
N THR A 94 3.98 2.35 -0.05
CA THR A 94 2.79 1.56 -0.42
C THR A 94 3.04 0.06 -0.31
N LEU A 95 4.20 -0.42 -0.77
CA LEU A 95 4.58 -1.83 -0.65
C LEU A 95 4.74 -2.27 0.82
N GLN A 96 5.23 -1.37 1.68
CA GLN A 96 5.30 -1.60 3.13
C GLN A 96 3.90 -1.69 3.74
N TYR A 97 2.99 -0.78 3.42
CA TYR A 97 1.59 -0.85 3.85
C TYR A 97 0.94 -2.19 3.45
N LEU A 98 1.09 -2.62 2.20
CA LEU A 98 0.58 -3.92 1.75
C LEU A 98 1.31 -5.11 2.41
N GLY A 99 2.57 -4.93 2.79
CA GLY A 99 3.32 -5.89 3.61
C GLY A 99 2.68 -6.08 4.99
N GLU A 100 2.35 -5.00 5.68
CA GLU A 100 1.64 -5.06 6.97
C GLU A 100 0.26 -5.73 6.84
N LEU A 101 -0.49 -5.42 5.78
CA LEU A 101 -1.77 -6.10 5.50
C LEU A 101 -1.60 -7.60 5.25
N THR A 102 -0.52 -8.00 4.57
CA THR A 102 -0.19 -9.43 4.36
C THR A 102 0.01 -10.12 5.72
N LEU A 103 0.81 -9.52 6.61
CA LEU A 103 1.07 -10.07 7.94
C LEU A 103 -0.20 -10.14 8.79
N LEU A 104 -1.07 -9.14 8.72
CA LEU A 104 -2.37 -9.14 9.39
C LEU A 104 -3.27 -10.29 8.90
N GLY A 105 -3.28 -10.53 7.58
CA GLY A 105 -4.02 -11.63 6.97
C GLY A 105 -3.53 -13.00 7.41
N GLU A 106 -2.22 -13.19 7.45
CA GLU A 106 -1.58 -14.47 7.80
C GLU A 106 -1.69 -14.80 9.29
N ASN A 107 -1.71 -13.78 10.16
CA ASN A 107 -1.65 -13.94 11.61
C ASN A 107 -2.98 -13.58 12.30
N GLU A 108 -3.27 -12.29 12.46
CA GLU A 108 -4.37 -11.82 13.30
C GLU A 108 -5.74 -12.20 12.74
N TYR A 109 -6.00 -11.97 11.45
CA TYR A 109 -7.27 -12.36 10.83
C TYR A 109 -7.46 -13.87 10.83
N ARG A 110 -6.40 -14.65 10.53
CA ARG A 110 -6.45 -16.12 10.60
C ARG A 110 -6.77 -16.62 12.00
N SER A 111 -6.21 -15.97 13.03
CA SER A 111 -6.50 -16.31 14.42
C SER A 111 -7.94 -15.96 14.81
N LEU A 112 -8.47 -14.85 14.28
CA LEU A 112 -9.85 -14.45 14.49
C LEU A 112 -10.84 -15.45 13.87
N VAL A 113 -10.56 -15.95 12.66
CA VAL A 113 -11.37 -17.02 12.03
C VAL A 113 -11.41 -18.26 12.90
N LYS A 114 -10.26 -18.72 13.41
CA LYS A 114 -10.20 -19.90 14.30
C LYS A 114 -11.05 -19.75 15.55
N ILE A 115 -11.17 -18.55 16.11
CA ILE A 115 -12.04 -18.29 17.28
C ILE A 115 -13.51 -18.43 16.88
N HIS A 116 -13.90 -17.95 15.69
CA HIS A 116 -15.28 -18.07 15.19
C HIS A 116 -15.66 -19.50 14.78
N GLU A 117 -14.67 -20.39 14.58
CA GLU A 117 -14.91 -21.82 14.37
C GLU A 117 -15.22 -22.58 15.67
N ILE A 118 -14.99 -21.97 16.85
CA ILE A 118 -15.30 -22.60 18.14
C ILE A 118 -16.83 -22.62 18.32
N PRO A 119 -17.44 -23.80 18.60
CA PRO A 119 -18.87 -23.87 18.89
C PRO A 119 -19.23 -23.04 20.13
N ASP A 120 -20.39 -22.37 20.12
CA ASP A 120 -20.85 -21.52 21.24
C ASP A 120 -20.80 -22.23 22.61
N SER A 121 -21.07 -23.54 22.64
CA SER A 121 -21.01 -24.36 23.87
C SER A 121 -19.60 -24.51 24.46
N SER A 122 -18.57 -24.23 23.67
CA SER A 122 -17.15 -24.38 23.99
C SER A 122 -16.40 -23.04 23.98
N LEU A 123 -17.06 -21.95 23.60
CA LEU A 123 -16.49 -20.61 23.59
C LEU A 123 -16.30 -20.10 25.02
N THR A 124 -15.11 -19.61 25.34
CA THR A 124 -14.78 -19.08 26.67
C THR A 124 -14.67 -17.56 26.67
N ARG A 125 -14.71 -16.94 27.86
CA ARG A 125 -14.42 -15.51 28.03
C ARG A 125 -13.01 -15.14 27.58
N GLU A 126 -12.06 -16.07 27.68
CA GLU A 126 -10.68 -15.85 27.23
C GLU A 126 -10.61 -15.78 25.71
N ASP A 127 -11.39 -16.59 24.99
CA ASP A 127 -11.50 -16.54 23.54
C ASP A 127 -12.14 -15.22 23.07
N GLU A 128 -13.21 -14.77 23.73
CA GLU A 128 -13.85 -13.48 23.46
C GLU A 128 -12.87 -12.32 23.67
N LYS A 129 -12.14 -12.31 24.79
CA LYS A 129 -11.12 -11.30 25.06
C LYS A 129 -10.02 -11.34 23.99
N LYS A 130 -9.56 -12.53 23.61
CA LYS A 130 -8.55 -12.68 22.56
C LYS A 130 -9.03 -12.14 21.21
N ALA A 131 -10.30 -12.37 20.85
CA ALA A 131 -10.90 -11.79 19.65
C ALA A 131 -10.90 -10.25 19.70
N GLN A 132 -11.26 -9.65 20.83
CA GLN A 132 -11.22 -8.19 21.02
C GLN A 132 -9.79 -7.61 20.93
N ASP A 133 -8.82 -8.30 21.53
CA ASP A 133 -7.41 -7.91 21.46
C ASP A 133 -6.89 -7.97 20.01
N LEU A 134 -7.25 -9.02 19.26
CA LEU A 134 -6.90 -9.17 17.84
C LEU A 134 -7.49 -8.04 17.00
N LEU A 135 -8.78 -7.70 17.18
CA LEU A 135 -9.44 -6.61 16.48
C LEU A 135 -8.76 -5.26 16.76
N THR A 136 -8.35 -5.04 18.01
CA THR A 136 -7.60 -3.84 18.41
C THR A 136 -6.23 -3.78 17.74
N THR A 137 -5.49 -4.88 17.71
CA THR A 137 -4.20 -4.97 17.01
C THR A 137 -4.34 -4.72 15.52
N ILE A 138 -5.33 -5.33 14.86
CA ILE A 138 -5.62 -5.13 13.43
C ILE A 138 -5.86 -3.65 13.14
N LYS A 139 -6.74 -2.99 13.92
CA LYS A 139 -7.04 -1.57 13.77
C LYS A 139 -5.79 -0.70 13.93
N ASN A 140 -5.01 -0.93 14.98
CA ASN A 140 -3.84 -0.11 15.29
C ASN A 140 -2.74 -0.25 14.22
N LYS A 141 -2.43 -1.49 13.79
CA LYS A 141 -1.45 -1.74 12.73
C LYS A 141 -1.89 -1.16 11.40
N THR A 142 -3.16 -1.34 11.02
CA THR A 142 -3.71 -0.77 9.78
C THR A 142 -3.62 0.75 9.79
N ASN A 143 -4.04 1.40 10.87
CA ASN A 143 -4.02 2.86 10.99
C ASN A 143 -2.60 3.43 10.98
N ASN A 144 -1.66 2.79 11.68
CA ASN A 144 -0.26 3.22 11.65
C ASN A 144 0.35 3.10 10.26
N ALA A 145 0.14 1.97 9.59
CA ALA A 145 0.67 1.77 8.24
C ALA A 145 0.03 2.73 7.22
N LEU A 146 -1.28 2.98 7.34
CA LEU A 146 -1.99 3.93 6.50
C LEU A 146 -1.49 5.36 6.71
N LYS A 147 -1.29 5.79 7.96
CA LYS A 147 -0.78 7.12 8.28
C LYS A 147 0.59 7.39 7.62
N LEU A 148 1.51 6.42 7.68
CA LEU A 148 2.83 6.56 7.04
C LEU A 148 2.71 6.68 5.52
N LEU A 149 1.79 5.92 4.91
CA LEU A 149 1.50 6.02 3.48
C LEU A 149 0.91 7.39 3.10
N GLU A 150 -0.06 7.89 3.87
CA GLU A 150 -0.67 9.22 3.67
C GLU A 150 0.37 10.34 3.77
N GLU A 151 1.26 10.28 4.76
CA GLU A 151 2.36 11.24 4.92
C GLU A 151 3.28 11.27 3.68
N GLU A 152 3.66 10.09 3.16
CA GLU A 152 4.50 10.00 1.96
C GLU A 152 3.73 10.41 0.68
N GLN A 153 2.44 10.10 0.57
CA GLN A 153 1.59 10.57 -0.53
C GLN A 153 1.51 12.09 -0.57
N MET A 154 1.28 12.72 0.58
CA MET A 154 1.20 14.18 0.70
C MET A 154 2.55 14.84 0.42
N LYS A 155 3.67 14.22 0.83
CA LYS A 155 5.02 14.65 0.46
C LYS A 155 5.25 14.58 -1.05
N PHE A 156 4.89 13.46 -1.68
CA PHE A 156 4.99 13.29 -3.13
C PHE A 156 4.15 14.33 -3.89
N ALA A 157 2.91 14.57 -3.44
CA ALA A 157 2.04 15.61 -4.01
C ALA A 157 2.64 17.02 -3.93
N LYS A 158 3.25 17.35 -2.79
CA LYS A 158 3.95 18.61 -2.59
C LYS A 158 5.17 18.75 -3.50
N ASP A 159 6.00 17.71 -3.60
CA ASP A 159 7.23 17.71 -4.42
C ASP A 159 6.95 18.01 -5.91
N TYR A 160 5.81 17.54 -6.42
CA TYR A 160 5.42 17.69 -7.82
C TYR A 160 4.28 18.69 -8.06
N ASN A 161 3.85 19.43 -7.04
CA ASN A 161 2.82 20.46 -7.11
C ASN A 161 1.51 19.95 -7.73
N PHE A 162 0.97 18.85 -7.22
CA PHE A 162 -0.40 18.40 -7.53
C PHE A 162 -1.22 18.25 -6.24
N GLN A 163 -2.55 18.14 -6.38
CA GLN A 163 -3.45 17.95 -5.25
C GLN A 163 -3.87 16.50 -5.13
N VAL A 164 -3.89 15.98 -3.90
CA VAL A 164 -4.48 14.66 -3.61
C VAL A 164 -5.99 14.85 -3.47
N GLU A 165 -6.77 14.06 -4.22
CA GLU A 165 -8.22 14.00 -4.05
C GLU A 165 -8.55 13.33 -2.70
N LYS A 166 -9.48 13.92 -1.95
CA LYS A 166 -9.92 13.43 -0.63
C LYS A 166 -11.16 12.56 -0.75
#